data_AF-A0A3D4UBH0-F1
#
_entry.id   AF-A0A3D4UBH0-F1
#
_cell.length_a   1.000
_cell.length_b   1.000
_cell.length_c   1.000
_cell.angle_alpha   90.00
_cell.angle_beta   90.00
_cell.angle_gamma   90.00
#
_symmetry.space_group_name_H-M   'P 1'
#
loop_
_entity.id
_entity.type
_entity.pdbx_description
1 polymer ?
#
loop_
_entity_poly.entity_id
_entity_poly.type
_entity_poly.pdbx_seq_one_letter_code
_entity_poly.pdbx_strand_id
1 'polypeptide(L)'
;MSEYSVFTSESVSEGHPDKMADQISDAILDAIIAQDQYARVACETLVKTGVAIVAGEITTTATIDFEKIIRNAILDIGYDSSDVCFDGKTCGVLNLIGQQSPDINQGVDRAKPEDQGAGDQGL
;
A
#
# COMPACT_ATOMS: atom_id res chain seq x y z
N MET A 1 6.42 -20.43 43.86
CA MET A 1 6.24 -21.31 42.70
C MET A 1 6.41 -20.43 41.47
N SER A 2 7.30 -20.78 40.55
CA SER A 2 7.37 -20.08 39.26
C SER A 2 6.15 -20.48 38.44
N GLU A 3 5.30 -19.51 38.09
CA GLU A 3 4.27 -19.74 37.07
C GLU A 3 4.94 -19.79 35.71
N TYR A 4 4.71 -20.88 34.97
CA TYR A 4 5.13 -21.00 33.58
C TYR A 4 3.91 -20.69 32.72
N SER A 5 4.03 -19.70 31.82
CA SER A 5 3.05 -19.46 30.76
C SER A 5 3.66 -19.79 29.40
N VAL A 6 2.82 -20.32 28.51
CA VAL A 6 3.20 -20.56 27.11
C VAL A 6 2.64 -19.43 26.27
N PHE A 7 3.51 -18.78 25.50
CA PHE A 7 3.16 -17.74 24.54
C PHE A 7 3.74 -18.12 23.17
N THR A 8 2.93 -17.95 22.12
CA THR A 8 3.32 -18.23 20.74
C THR A 8 3.01 -17.03 19.86
N SER A 9 3.91 -16.76 18.91
CA SER A 9 3.76 -15.74 17.86
C SER A 9 4.25 -16.33 16.55
N GLU A 10 3.76 -15.80 15.44
CA GLU A 10 4.14 -16.19 14.08
C GLU A 10 4.55 -14.99 13.24
N SER A 11 5.20 -15.26 12.12
CA SER A 11 5.59 -14.27 11.13
C SER A 11 5.54 -14.94 9.75
N VAL A 12 5.39 -14.13 8.72
CA VAL A 12 5.36 -14.57 7.32
C VAL A 12 6.43 -13.81 6.54
N SER A 13 6.93 -14.40 5.46
CA SER A 13 7.92 -13.77 4.60
C SER A 13 7.30 -12.68 3.73
N GLU A 14 8.16 -11.87 3.10
CA GLU A 14 7.79 -10.86 2.10
C GLU A 14 6.98 -11.43 0.92
N GLY A 15 7.17 -12.71 0.59
CA GLY A 15 6.45 -13.40 -0.47
C GLY A 15 5.03 -13.83 -0.08
N HIS A 16 4.64 -13.73 1.20
CA HIS A 16 3.25 -13.98 1.59
C HIS A 16 2.33 -12.99 0.86
N PRO A 17 1.22 -13.43 0.25
CA PRO A 17 0.39 -12.55 -0.59
C PRO A 17 -0.10 -11.30 0.16
N ASP A 18 -0.43 -11.43 1.45
CA ASP A 18 -0.82 -10.27 2.26
C ASP A 18 0.36 -9.30 2.45
N LYS A 19 1.58 -9.79 2.70
CA LYS A 19 2.77 -8.93 2.82
C LYS A 19 3.22 -8.35 1.49
N MET A 20 2.95 -9.04 0.38
CA MET A 20 3.15 -8.47 -0.95
C MET A 20 2.17 -7.32 -1.19
N ALA A 21 0.90 -7.46 -0.80
CA ALA A 21 -0.07 -6.39 -0.89
C ALA A 21 0.37 -5.15 -0.08
N ASP A 22 0.81 -5.37 1.16
CA ASP A 22 1.37 -4.31 2.02
C ASP A 22 2.54 -3.59 1.32
N GLN A 23 3.52 -4.35 0.81
CA GLN A 23 4.70 -3.79 0.14
C GLN A 23 4.37 -3.03 -1.15
N ILE A 24 3.39 -3.48 -1.93
CA ILE A 24 2.94 -2.76 -3.12
C ILE A 24 2.30 -1.42 -2.73
N SER A 25 1.44 -1.42 -1.71
CA SER A 25 0.80 -0.21 -1.19
C SER A 25 1.84 0.79 -0.68
N ASP A 26 2.84 0.32 0.09
CA ASP A 26 3.91 1.17 0.61
C ASP A 26 4.87 1.64 -0.48
N ALA A 27 5.16 0.83 -1.50
CA ALA A 27 5.98 1.27 -2.63
C ALA A 27 5.32 2.42 -3.43
N ILE A 28 3.99 2.41 -3.53
CA ILE A 28 3.22 3.51 -4.12
C ILE A 28 3.30 4.76 -3.23
N LEU A 29 3.11 4.59 -1.91
CA LEU A 29 3.26 5.68 -0.93
C LEU A 29 4.64 6.34 -1.03
N ASP A 30 5.71 5.54 -1.03
CA ASP A 30 7.09 6.02 -1.08
C ASP A 30 7.36 6.81 -2.37
N ALA A 31 6.93 6.29 -3.52
CA ALA A 31 7.11 6.95 -4.81
C ALA A 31 6.37 8.30 -4.90
N ILE A 32 5.23 8.41 -4.21
CA ILE A 32 4.46 9.65 -4.10
C ILE A 32 5.15 10.64 -3.17
N ILE A 33 5.47 10.23 -1.93
CA ILE A 33 6.05 11.12 -0.91
C ILE A 33 7.46 11.60 -1.30
N ALA A 34 8.20 10.81 -2.09
CA ALA A 34 9.48 11.22 -2.66
C ALA A 34 9.37 12.46 -3.58
N GLN A 35 8.19 12.71 -4.16
CA GLN A 35 7.93 13.85 -5.04
C GLN A 35 7.05 14.92 -4.37
N ASP A 36 6.12 14.52 -3.51
CA ASP A 36 5.16 15.38 -2.84
C ASP A 36 5.02 14.98 -1.36
N GLN A 37 5.77 15.69 -0.49
CA GLN A 37 5.80 15.42 0.94
C GLN A 37 4.48 15.69 1.67
N TYR A 38 3.53 16.37 1.02
CA TYR A 38 2.23 16.72 1.60
C TYR A 38 1.09 15.86 1.00
N ALA A 39 1.42 14.88 0.17
CA ALA A 39 0.44 13.99 -0.42
C ALA A 39 -0.38 13.25 0.65
N ARG A 40 -1.64 12.98 0.33
CA ARG A 40 -2.52 12.09 1.08
C ARG A 40 -2.68 10.80 0.28
N VAL A 41 -2.32 9.68 0.89
CA VAL A 41 -2.31 8.38 0.22
C VAL A 41 -3.02 7.38 1.11
N ALA A 42 -4.15 6.87 0.63
CA ALA A 42 -4.82 5.69 1.15
C ALA A 42 -4.86 4.67 0.01
N CYS A 43 -3.84 3.83 -0.09
CA CYS A 43 -3.67 2.86 -1.17
C CYS A 43 -3.87 1.44 -0.65
N GLU A 44 -4.88 0.77 -1.19
CA GLU A 44 -5.22 -0.61 -0.87
C GLU A 44 -4.81 -1.51 -2.03
N THR A 45 -4.22 -2.66 -1.70
CA THR A 45 -3.79 -3.63 -2.71
C THR A 45 -4.48 -4.97 -2.46
N LEU A 46 -5.07 -5.54 -3.51
CA LEU A 46 -5.54 -6.92 -3.55
C LEU A 46 -4.70 -7.70 -4.55
N VAL A 47 -4.16 -8.84 -4.12
CA VAL A 47 -3.35 -9.71 -4.98
C VAL A 47 -4.02 -11.08 -5.09
N LYS A 48 -4.17 -11.56 -6.32
CA LYS A 48 -4.64 -12.93 -6.59
C LYS A 48 -4.00 -13.46 -7.86
N THR A 49 -4.15 -14.76 -8.14
CA THR A 49 -3.57 -15.43 -9.30
C THR A 49 -3.68 -14.60 -10.58
N GLY A 50 -2.53 -14.14 -11.09
CA GLY A 50 -2.41 -13.40 -12.34
C GLY A 50 -2.86 -11.93 -12.30
N VAL A 51 -3.20 -11.36 -11.14
CA VAL A 51 -3.64 -9.96 -11.04
C VAL A 51 -3.22 -9.29 -9.73
N ALA A 52 -2.73 -8.05 -9.85
CA ALA A 52 -2.63 -7.08 -8.77
C ALA A 52 -3.64 -5.95 -9.01
N ILE A 53 -4.50 -5.70 -8.04
CA ILE A 53 -5.51 -4.64 -8.07
C ILE A 53 -5.12 -3.61 -7.04
N VAL A 54 -4.94 -2.36 -7.45
CA VAL A 54 -4.73 -1.23 -6.55
C VAL A 54 -5.96 -0.33 -6.55
N ALA A 55 -6.39 0.09 -5.39
CA ALA A 55 -7.59 0.90 -5.18
C ALA A 55 -7.40 1.87 -4.01
N GLY A 56 -8.35 2.78 -3.83
CA GLY A 56 -8.32 3.75 -2.74
C GLY A 56 -8.25 5.18 -3.26
N GLU A 57 -7.72 6.06 -2.41
CA GLU A 57 -7.86 7.51 -2.55
C GLU A 57 -6.51 8.18 -2.42
N ILE A 58 -6.10 8.90 -3.47
CA ILE A 58 -4.82 9.60 -3.51
C ILE A 58 -5.04 11.06 -3.91
N THR A 59 -4.53 11.97 -3.07
CA THR A 59 -4.43 13.40 -3.35
C THR A 59 -2.95 13.77 -3.40
N THR A 60 -2.43 14.06 -4.59
CA THR A 60 -1.02 14.43 -4.78
C THR A 60 -0.82 15.27 -6.03
N THR A 61 0.27 16.03 -6.07
CA THR A 61 0.81 16.70 -7.25
C THR A 61 1.87 15.86 -7.99
N ALA A 62 2.31 14.76 -7.40
CA ALA A 62 3.32 13.87 -7.96
C ALA A 62 2.80 13.15 -9.22
N THR A 63 3.70 12.91 -10.18
CA THR A 63 3.39 12.15 -11.39
C THR A 63 4.00 10.76 -11.27
N ILE A 64 3.15 9.74 -11.15
CA ILE A 64 3.59 8.37 -10.88
C ILE A 64 3.12 7.40 -11.96
N ASP A 65 3.99 6.44 -12.26
CA ASP A 65 3.67 5.27 -13.06
C ASP A 65 3.36 4.09 -12.13
N PHE A 66 2.07 3.94 -11.80
CA PHE A 66 1.59 2.90 -10.89
C PHE A 66 1.97 1.50 -11.38
N GLU A 67 1.78 1.22 -12.67
CA GLU A 67 2.05 -0.10 -13.22
C GLU A 67 3.53 -0.48 -13.06
N LYS A 68 4.44 0.45 -13.36
CA LYS A 68 5.87 0.22 -13.19
C LYS A 68 6.24 -0.06 -11.73
N ILE A 69 5.70 0.72 -10.79
CA ILE A 69 5.99 0.54 -9.35
C ILE A 69 5.50 -0.81 -8.85
N ILE A 70 4.24 -1.15 -9.15
CA ILE A 70 3.61 -2.41 -8.74
C ILE A 70 4.42 -3.59 -9.27
N ARG A 71 4.78 -3.57 -10.55
CA ARG A 71 5.56 -4.64 -11.17
C ARG A 71 6.95 -4.76 -10.54
N ASN A 72 7.64 -3.65 -10.32
CA ASN A 72 8.95 -3.67 -9.69
C ASN A 72 8.89 -4.24 -8.26
N ALA A 73 7.92 -3.82 -7.44
CA ALA A 73 7.73 -4.37 -6.10
C ALA A 73 7.54 -5.89 -6.12
N ILE A 74 6.71 -6.41 -7.04
CA ILE A 74 6.49 -7.86 -7.21
C ILE A 74 7.77 -8.58 -7.64
N LEU A 75 8.55 -7.99 -8.55
CA LEU A 75 9.80 -8.57 -9.05
C LEU A 75 10.89 -8.57 -7.99
N ASP A 76 10.98 -7.51 -7.18
CA ASP A 76 11.95 -7.38 -6.10
C ASP A 76 11.70 -8.41 -4.98
N ILE A 77 10.44 -8.79 -4.75
CA ILE A 77 10.05 -9.91 -3.86
C ILE A 77 10.47 -11.28 -4.43
N GLY A 78 10.69 -11.37 -5.75
CA GLY A 78 11.14 -12.59 -6.43
C GLY A 78 10.06 -13.33 -7.23
N TYR A 79 8.88 -12.73 -7.46
CA TYR A 79 7.87 -13.30 -8.36
C TYR A 79 8.11 -12.87 -9.81
N ASP A 80 9.09 -13.51 -10.46
CA ASP A 80 9.62 -13.10 -11.76
C ASP A 80 9.43 -14.13 -12.89
N SER A 81 8.70 -15.22 -12.61
CA SER A 81 8.40 -16.31 -13.54
C SER A 81 7.06 -16.96 -13.23
N SER A 82 6.31 -17.34 -14.26
CA SER A 82 5.08 -18.12 -14.11
C SER A 82 5.29 -19.49 -13.44
N ASP A 83 6.52 -20.00 -13.40
CA ASP A 83 6.88 -21.26 -12.73
C ASP A 83 6.69 -21.19 -11.21
N VAL A 84 6.75 -19.99 -10.61
CA VAL A 84 6.47 -19.76 -9.18
C VAL A 84 5.02 -19.34 -8.92
N CYS A 85 4.12 -19.62 -9.88
CA CYS A 85 2.67 -19.38 -9.83
C CYS A 85 2.23 -17.90 -9.81
N PHE A 86 3.18 -16.96 -9.91
CA PHE A 86 2.92 -15.52 -10.07
C PHE A 86 4.12 -14.85 -10.74
N ASP A 87 3.87 -13.91 -11.66
CA ASP A 87 4.92 -13.26 -12.46
C ASP A 87 4.63 -11.77 -12.63
N GLY A 88 5.46 -10.92 -12.03
CA GLY A 88 5.36 -9.46 -12.13
C GLY A 88 5.54 -8.92 -13.55
N LYS A 89 6.16 -9.68 -14.47
CA LYS A 89 6.31 -9.28 -15.88
C LYS A 89 5.02 -9.47 -16.68
N THR A 90 4.18 -10.42 -16.28
CA THR A 90 3.00 -10.82 -17.07
C THR A 90 1.68 -10.68 -16.34
N CYS A 91 1.68 -10.44 -15.02
CA CYS A 91 0.43 -10.26 -14.27
C CYS A 91 -0.35 -9.06 -14.78
N GLY A 92 -1.69 -9.16 -14.72
CA GLY A 92 -2.56 -8.01 -14.92
C GLY A 92 -2.39 -7.00 -13.79
N VAL A 93 -2.42 -5.72 -14.14
CA VAL A 93 -2.46 -4.63 -13.16
C VAL A 93 -3.75 -3.86 -13.39
N LEU A 94 -4.58 -3.78 -12.37
CA LEU A 94 -5.84 -3.03 -12.40
C LEU A 94 -5.73 -1.84 -11.45
N ASN A 95 -5.78 -0.63 -11.99
CA ASN A 95 -5.74 0.60 -11.23
C ASN A 95 -7.14 1.19 -11.07
N LEU A 96 -7.62 1.25 -9.83
CA LEU A 96 -8.92 1.79 -9.42
C LEU A 96 -8.75 2.95 -8.42
N ILE A 97 -7.61 3.65 -8.46
CA ILE A 97 -7.34 4.81 -7.60
C ILE A 97 -8.22 6.00 -8.00
N GLY A 98 -8.90 6.57 -7.01
CA GLY A 98 -9.66 7.81 -7.11
C GLY A 98 -9.00 8.97 -6.37
N GLN A 99 -9.63 10.15 -6.46
CA GLN A 99 -9.28 11.29 -5.61
C GLN A 99 -9.96 11.15 -4.25
N GLN A 100 -9.32 11.68 -3.21
CA GLN A 100 -9.88 11.73 -1.87
C GLN A 100 -11.16 12.56 -1.82
N SER A 101 -12.11 12.13 -0.99
CA SER A 101 -13.35 12.88 -0.77
C SER A 101 -13.07 14.28 -0.19
N PRO A 102 -13.64 15.36 -0.77
CA PRO A 102 -13.55 16.71 -0.21
C PRO A 102 -14.11 16.82 1.22
N ASP A 103 -15.08 15.97 1.56
CA ASP A 103 -15.69 15.94 2.89
C ASP A 103 -14.74 15.42 3.98
N ILE A 104 -13.81 14.53 3.59
CA ILE A 104 -12.72 14.07 4.47
C ILE A 104 -11.68 15.19 4.60
N ASN A 105 -11.31 15.83 3.48
CA ASN A 105 -10.31 16.90 3.48
C ASN A 105 -10.69 18.07 4.37
N GLN A 106 -11.95 18.53 4.34
CA GLN A 106 -12.40 19.61 5.24
C GLN A 106 -12.37 19.19 6.73
N GLY A 107 -12.56 17.91 7.02
CA GLY A 107 -12.53 17.38 8.39
C GLY A 107 -11.12 17.35 8.96
N VAL A 108 -10.13 17.12 8.10
CA VAL A 108 -8.75 16.79 8.46
C VAL A 108 -7.82 18.00 8.32
N ASP A 109 -7.83 18.67 7.16
CA ASP A 109 -6.85 19.72 6.84
C ASP A 109 -7.07 21.00 7.63
N ARG A 110 -5.98 21.53 8.19
CA ARG A 110 -5.93 22.80 8.90
C ARG A 110 -4.77 23.66 8.41
N ALA A 111 -4.90 24.97 8.58
CA ALA A 111 -3.87 25.93 8.18
C ALA A 111 -2.56 25.77 8.98
N LYS A 112 -2.65 25.25 10.20
CA LYS A 112 -1.52 25.00 11.10
C LYS A 112 -1.37 23.49 11.32
N PRO A 113 -0.16 22.93 11.17
CA PRO A 113 0.08 21.51 11.41
C PRO A 113 -0.33 21.05 12.81
N GLU A 114 -0.15 21.90 13.83
CA GLU A 114 -0.50 21.59 15.22
C GLU A 114 -2.02 21.46 15.47
N ASP A 115 -2.85 22.01 14.59
CA ASP A 115 -4.31 21.96 14.72
C ASP A 115 -4.92 20.77 13.94
N GLN A 116 -4.10 20.03 13.19
CA GLN A 116 -4.52 18.95 12.31
C GLN A 116 -5.33 17.89 13.06
N GLY A 117 -6.54 17.59 12.55
CA GLY A 117 -7.38 16.53 13.09
C GLY A 117 -6.84 15.13 12.75
N ALA A 118 -7.24 14.12 13.53
CA ALA A 118 -7.04 12.73 13.13
C ALA A 118 -7.76 12.45 11.80
N GLY A 119 -7.16 11.61 10.95
CA GLY A 119 -7.72 11.25 9.65
C GLY A 119 -9.02 10.44 9.75
N ASP A 120 -9.17 9.69 10.84
CA ASP A 120 -10.37 8.95 11.21
C ASP A 120 -10.39 8.70 12.73
N GLN A 121 -11.51 8.18 13.25
CA GLN A 121 -11.60 7.64 14.59
C GLN A 121 -10.80 6.33 14.72
N GLY A 122 -10.21 6.07 15.89
CA GLY A 122 -9.41 4.87 16.15
C GLY A 122 -9.25 4.55 17.64
N LEU A 123 -8.77 3.35 17.94
CA LEU A 123 -8.50 2.84 19.30
C LEU A 123 -7.01 2.55 19.48
#